data_AF-A0A7R8UW71-F1
#
_entry.id   AF-A0A7R8UW71-F1
#
_cell.length_a   1.000
_cell.length_b   1.000
_cell.length_c   1.000
_cell.angle_alpha   90.00
_cell.angle_beta   90.00
_cell.angle_gamma   90.00
#
_symmetry.space_group_name_H-M   'P 1'
#
loop_
_entity.id
_entity.type
_entity.pdbx_description
1 polymer ?
#
loop_
_entity_poly.entity_id
_entity_poly.type
_entity_poly.pdbx_seq_one_letter_code
_entity_poly.pdbx_strand_id
1 'polypeptide(L)'
;MDVRRAVPKGLPYFWVHFGVSFGFAHVIEDQERFSKHFAEEIIGGLLKLDPRTWRKPKEDHNVIPKVKQFVEWWQKFDCTRQ
;
A
#
# COMPACT_ATOMS: atom_id res chain seq x y z
N MET A 1 -10.31 14.20 1.08
CA MET A 1 -11.03 14.22 -0.23
C MET A 1 -11.46 12.80 -0.55
N ASP A 2 -12.74 12.54 -0.86
CA ASP A 2 -13.20 11.19 -1.20
C ASP A 2 -12.86 10.87 -2.66
N VAL A 3 -11.94 9.92 -2.88
CA VAL A 3 -11.48 9.53 -4.22
C VAL A 3 -12.64 9.06 -5.11
N ARG A 4 -13.70 8.49 -4.52
CA ARG A 4 -14.88 8.00 -5.24
C ARG A 4 -15.70 9.14 -5.87
N ARG A 5 -15.51 10.38 -5.42
CA ARG A 5 -16.13 11.58 -6.00
C ARG A 5 -15.22 12.27 -7.03
N ALA A 6 -13.92 11.98 -6.99
CA ALA A 6 -12.91 12.63 -7.82
C ALA A 6 -12.62 11.84 -9.11
N VAL A 7 -12.63 10.51 -9.04
CA VAL A 7 -12.36 9.63 -10.19
C VAL A 7 -13.67 8.96 -10.64
N PRO A 8 -14.08 9.11 -11.92
CA PRO A 8 -15.24 8.42 -12.46
C PRO A 8 -15.14 6.89 -12.37
N LYS A 9 -16.29 6.21 -12.27
CA LYS A 9 -16.35 4.76 -12.29
C LYS A 9 -15.86 4.20 -13.63
N GLY A 10 -15.19 3.05 -13.59
CA GLY A 10 -14.76 2.32 -14.80
C GLY A 10 -13.36 2.66 -15.30
N LEU A 11 -12.69 3.65 -14.70
CA LEU A 11 -11.30 3.99 -15.02
C LEU A 11 -10.34 3.36 -14.00
N PRO A 12 -9.21 2.77 -14.44
CA PRO A 12 -8.16 2.36 -13.52
C PRO A 12 -7.44 3.59 -12.96
N TYR A 13 -7.09 3.55 -11.67
CA TYR A 13 -6.39 4.65 -11.00
C TYR A 13 -5.50 4.15 -9.87
N PHE A 14 -4.45 4.92 -9.58
CA PHE A 14 -3.63 4.78 -8.38
C PHE A 14 -4.01 5.89 -7.39
N TRP A 15 -4.23 5.55 -6.12
CA TRP A 15 -4.56 6.50 -5.06
C TRP A 15 -3.67 6.29 -3.85
N VAL A 16 -3.12 7.38 -3.32
CA VAL A 16 -2.31 7.41 -2.10
C VAL A 16 -2.89 8.43 -1.13
N HIS A 17 -2.82 8.12 0.16
CA HIS A 17 -3.34 8.97 1.22
C HIS A 17 -2.35 9.07 2.38
N PHE A 18 -2.20 10.26 2.95
CA PHE A 18 -1.30 10.60 4.04
C PHE A 18 -2.12 11.00 5.26
N GLY A 19 -2.14 10.12 6.27
CA GLY A 19 -2.93 10.32 7.48
C GLY A 19 -4.43 10.18 7.22
N VAL A 20 -5.24 11.18 7.62
CA VAL A 20 -6.72 11.09 7.57
C VAL A 20 -7.34 11.97 6.48
N SER A 21 -6.68 13.05 6.05
CA SER A 21 -7.37 14.09 5.26
C SER A 21 -6.83 14.34 3.85
N PHE A 22 -5.56 14.01 3.58
CA PHE A 22 -4.85 14.48 2.39
C PHE A 22 -4.27 13.32 1.57
N GLY A 23 -4.28 13.42 0.25
CA GLY A 23 -3.80 12.38 -0.66
C GLY A 23 -3.83 12.82 -2.12
N PHE A 24 -3.33 11.95 -3.00
CA PHE A 24 -3.32 12.16 -4.46
C PHE A 24 -3.93 10.96 -5.17
N ALA A 25 -4.61 11.22 -6.28
CA ALA A 25 -5.09 10.18 -7.18
C ALA A 25 -4.60 10.47 -8.61
N HIS A 26 -4.25 9.41 -9.34
CA HIS A 26 -3.80 9.48 -10.71
C HIS A 26 -4.55 8.43 -11.53
N VAL A 27 -5.27 8.88 -12.58
CA VAL A 27 -5.93 7.99 -13.54
C VAL A 27 -4.86 7.37 -14.43
N ILE A 28 -4.92 6.06 -14.62
CA ILE A 28 -3.96 5.30 -15.41
C ILE A 28 -4.52 5.14 -16.83
N GLU A 29 -3.90 5.80 -17.80
CA GLU A 29 -4.36 5.73 -19.20
C GLU A 29 -3.80 4.51 -19.93
N ASP A 30 -2.51 4.23 -19.73
CA ASP A 30 -1.79 3.11 -20.34
C ASP A 30 -1.30 2.16 -19.22
N GLN A 31 -2.02 1.05 -19.05
CA GLN A 31 -1.69 0.05 -18.04
C GLN A 31 -0.44 -0.77 -18.38
N GLU A 32 -0.02 -0.83 -19.64
CA GLU A 32 1.20 -1.55 -20.03
C GLU A 32 2.46 -0.77 -19.63
N ARG A 33 2.39 0.57 -19.70
CA ARG A 33 3.47 1.46 -19.26
C ARG A 33 3.49 1.72 -17.77
N PHE A 34 2.36 1.52 -17.09
CA PHE A 34 2.28 1.74 -15.65
C PHE A 34 2.85 0.55 -14.87
N SER A 35 3.96 0.78 -14.15
CA SER A 35 4.61 -0.26 -13.34
C SER A 35 3.64 -0.82 -12.29
N LYS A 36 3.52 -2.15 -12.25
CA LYS A 36 2.78 -2.84 -11.18
C LYS A 36 3.43 -2.65 -9.80
N HIS A 37 4.69 -2.23 -9.76
CA HIS A 37 5.47 -2.00 -8.55
C HIS A 37 5.65 -0.51 -8.24
N PHE A 38 4.82 0.36 -8.84
CA PHE A 38 4.98 1.81 -8.73
C PHE A 38 5.05 2.28 -7.26
N ALA A 39 4.18 1.77 -6.39
CA ALA A 39 4.17 2.15 -4.98
C ALA A 39 5.46 1.72 -4.25
N GLU A 40 5.87 0.47 -4.47
CA GLU A 40 7.05 -0.12 -3.85
C GLU A 40 8.34 0.56 -4.32
N GLU A 41 8.42 0.97 -5.58
CA GLU A 41 9.52 1.75 -6.13
C GLU A 41 9.71 3.08 -5.41
N ILE A 42 8.61 3.81 -5.19
CA ILE A 42 8.65 5.10 -4.49
C ILE A 42 9.00 4.91 -3.01
N ILE A 43 8.32 4.00 -2.30
CA ILE A 43 8.56 3.76 -0.88
C ILE A 43 9.98 3.22 -0.64
N GLY A 44 10.42 2.25 -1.45
CA GLY A 44 11.76 1.68 -1.39
C GLY A 44 12.84 2.71 -1.67
N GLY A 45 12.64 3.58 -2.66
CA GLY A 45 13.54 4.69 -2.95
C GLY A 45 13.64 5.69 -1.79
N LEU A 46 12.49 6.08 -1.20
CA LEU A 46 12.44 6.99 -0.05
C LEU A 46 13.17 6.43 1.18
N LEU A 47 13.00 5.13 1.44
CA LEU A 47 13.63 4.42 2.56
C LEU A 47 15.05 3.91 2.26
N LYS A 48 15.58 4.16 1.05
CA LYS A 48 16.88 3.65 0.57
C LYS A 48 17.03 2.14 0.71
N LEU A 49 15.96 1.40 0.43
CA LEU A 49 15.94 -0.06 0.48
C LEU A 49 16.49 -0.67 -0.81
N ASP A 50 17.19 -1.80 -0.69
CA ASP A 50 17.66 -2.56 -1.84
C ASP A 50 16.47 -3.11 -2.65
N PRO A 51 16.38 -2.87 -3.97
CA PRO A 51 15.26 -3.34 -4.80
C PRO A 51 14.98 -4.84 -4.72
N ARG A 52 15.98 -5.67 -4.39
CA ARG A 52 15.82 -7.12 -4.21
C ARG A 52 14.91 -7.48 -3.04
N THR A 53 14.70 -6.55 -2.11
CA THR A 53 13.82 -6.76 -0.94
C THR A 53 12.33 -6.70 -1.28
N TRP A 54 11.94 -5.99 -2.34
CA TRP A 54 10.52 -5.77 -2.68
C TRP A 54 10.13 -6.08 -4.13
N ARG A 55 11.06 -6.12 -5.11
CA ARG A 55 10.73 -6.49 -6.51
C ARG A 55 10.38 -7.97 -6.70
N LYS A 56 10.97 -8.84 -5.88
CA LYS A 56 10.75 -10.30 -5.88
C LYS A 56 10.85 -10.79 -4.43
N PRO A 57 9.86 -10.46 -3.59
CA PRO A 57 9.91 -10.87 -2.19
C PRO A 57 10.00 -12.40 -2.14
N LYS A 58 10.94 -12.89 -1.33
CA LYS A 58 11.02 -14.33 -1.07
C LYS A 58 9.82 -14.74 -0.23
N GLU A 59 9.36 -15.96 -0.43
CA GLU A 59 8.36 -16.53 0.45
C GLU A 59 8.90 -16.53 1.89
N ASP A 60 8.10 -15.99 2.80
CA ASP A 60 8.45 -15.91 4.21
C ASP A 60 7.90 -17.14 4.93
N HIS A 61 8.78 -18.02 5.39
CA HIS A 61 8.36 -19.25 6.06
C HIS A 61 8.05 -19.01 7.55
N ASN A 62 8.35 -17.82 8.08
CA ASN A 62 8.22 -17.48 9.50
C ASN A 62 7.15 -16.40 9.74
N VAL A 63 5.97 -16.57 9.14
CA VAL A 63 4.85 -15.62 9.26
C VAL A 63 4.21 -15.62 10.65
N ILE A 64 4.11 -16.78 11.31
CA ILE A 64 3.35 -16.94 12.56
C ILE A 64 3.84 -16.00 13.68
N PRO A 65 5.14 -15.90 14.00
CA PRO A 65 5.61 -14.99 15.05
C PRO A 65 5.35 -13.51 14.71
N LYS A 66 5.49 -13.12 13.44
CA LYS A 66 5.25 -11.74 12.98
C LYS A 66 3.78 -11.34 13.15
N VAL A 67 2.87 -12.25 12.81
CA VAL A 67 1.43 -12.04 13.01
C VAL A 67 1.10 -11.91 14.50
N LYS A 68 1.64 -12.79 15.36
CA LYS A 68 1.42 -12.70 16.81
C LYS A 68 1.88 -11.34 17.37
N GLN A 69 3.07 -10.90 16.99
CA GLN A 69 3.61 -9.60 17.40
C GLN A 69 2.72 -8.44 16.94
N PHE A 70 2.25 -8.46 15.69
CA PHE A 70 1.35 -7.42 15.18
C PHE A 70 0.02 -7.40 15.95
N VAL A 71 -0.55 -8.57 16.26
CA VAL A 71 -1.78 -8.68 17.04
C VAL A 71 -1.62 -8.03 18.42
N GLU A 72 -0.52 -8.27 19.11
CA GLU A 72 -0.23 -7.65 20.41
C GLU A 72 -0.16 -6.11 20.32
N TRP A 73 0.43 -5.56 19.25
CA TRP A 73 0.45 -4.12 19.02
C TRP A 73 -0.93 -3.54 18.70
N TRP A 74 -1.73 -4.27 17.91
CA TRP A 74 -3.04 -3.82 17.46
C TRP A 74 -4.13 -3.90 18.53
N GLN A 75 -3.97 -4.74 19.56
CA GLN A 75 -4.98 -4.99 20.60
C GLN A 75 -5.60 -3.72 21.20
N LYS A 76 -4.82 -2.65 21.40
CA LYS A 76 -5.29 -1.39 22.00
C LYS A 76 -6.16 -0.53 21.07
N PHE A 77 -6.13 -0.82 19.77
CA PHE A 77 -6.79 -0.04 18.72
C PHE A 77 -7.84 -0.87 17.95
N ASP A 78 -8.05 -2.12 18.35
CA ASP A 78 -8.94 -3.05 17.68
C ASP A 78 -10.41 -2.65 17.91
N CYS A 79 -10.99 -2.00 16.90
CA CYS A 79 -12.39 -1.58 16.90
C CYS A 79 -13.38 -2.70 16.54
N THR A 80 -12.90 -3.93 16.29
CA THR A 80 -13.76 -5.08 15.94
C THR A 80 -14.14 -5.94 17.15
N ARG A 81 -13.49 -5.72 18.30
CA ARG A 81 -13.83 -6.39 19.56
C ARG A 81 -14.94 -5.60 20.26
N GLN A 82 -16.09 -6.23 20.44
CA GLN A 82 -17.16 -5.74 21.32
C GLN A 82 -16.94 -6.21 22.75
#